data_AF-A0AAD5AG45-F1
#
_entry.id   AF-A0AAD5AG45-F1
#
_cell.length_a   1.000
_cell.length_b   1.000
_cell.length_c   1.000
_cell.angle_alpha   90.00
_cell.angle_beta   90.00
_cell.angle_gamma   90.00
#
_symmetry.space_group_name_H-M   'P 1'
#
loop_
_entity.id
_entity.type
_entity.pdbx_description
1 polymer ?
#
loop_
_entity_poly.entity_id
_entity_poly.type
_entity_poly.pdbx_seq_one_letter_code
_entity_poly.pdbx_strand_id
1 'polypeptide(L)'
;LGNSDHSSVMLIPADRPLIRRSKPVLKQVKTWPEGATSALQDCFECTDWDMFREAATNGDSINLEEYTSSVTCYISKCVDDVTISKTITTCSNQKPWMTANVCALLKQRDSAFRTGDKAALKTARAKLPRAIREAKRAHATKIHDHFQDSGDTRRMWQGIQAITNYKTTSPACDRDASLSDALNNFYALFE
;
A
#
# COMPACT_ATOMS: atom_id res chain seq x y z
N LEU A 1 54.38 -1.62 1.67
CA LEU A 1 52.98 -1.98 1.36
C LEU A 1 52.09 -1.04 2.14
N GLY A 2 51.68 0.06 1.51
CA GLY A 2 50.96 1.14 2.18
C GLY A 2 51.14 2.41 1.35
N ASN A 3 50.17 2.65 0.47
CA ASN A 3 49.85 3.93 -0.20
C ASN A 3 48.73 3.64 -1.22
N SER A 4 47.57 3.18 -0.74
CA SER A 4 46.35 3.30 -1.53
C SER A 4 45.72 4.63 -1.17
N ASP A 5 45.98 5.64 -1.99
CA ASP A 5 45.25 6.90 -1.96
C ASP A 5 43.80 6.57 -2.35
N HIS A 6 42.93 6.39 -1.36
CA HIS A 6 41.51 6.21 -1.62
C HIS A 6 40.90 7.55 -2.00
N SER A 7 40.83 7.83 -3.30
CA SER A 7 40.11 8.97 -3.87
C SER A 7 38.63 8.90 -3.48
N SER A 8 38.23 9.63 -2.44
CA SER A 8 36.82 9.71 -2.05
C SER A 8 36.06 10.60 -3.04
N VAL A 9 35.42 9.99 -4.04
CA VAL A 9 34.53 10.71 -4.96
C VAL A 9 33.19 10.93 -4.26
N MET A 10 32.93 12.16 -3.80
CA MET A 10 31.63 12.54 -3.27
C MET A 10 30.66 12.77 -4.43
N LEU A 11 29.96 11.72 -4.85
CA LEU A 11 28.87 11.84 -5.82
C LEU A 11 27.65 12.45 -5.12
N ILE A 12 27.35 13.71 -5.45
CA ILE A 12 26.07 14.30 -5.10
C ILE A 12 25.04 13.74 -6.09
N PRO A 13 24.01 13.00 -5.63
CA PRO A 13 22.99 12.54 -6.55
C PRO A 13 22.33 13.74 -7.22
N ALA A 14 22.41 13.82 -8.56
CA ALA A 14 21.65 14.80 -9.35
C ALA A 14 20.14 14.51 -9.33
N ASP A 15 19.72 13.46 -8.61
CA ASP A 15 18.35 13.05 -8.53
C ASP A 15 17.49 14.01 -7.71
N ARG A 16 16.54 14.66 -8.39
CA ARG A 16 15.47 15.41 -7.72
C ARG A 16 14.66 14.42 -6.87
N PRO A 17 14.45 14.70 -5.58
CA PRO A 17 13.71 13.81 -4.71
C PRO A 17 12.30 13.56 -5.27
N LEU A 18 11.83 12.31 -5.20
CA LEU A 18 10.57 11.87 -5.80
C LEU A 18 9.36 12.75 -5.44
N ILE A 19 9.35 13.35 -4.25
CA ILE A 19 8.31 14.29 -3.81
C ILE A 19 8.17 15.53 -4.70
N ARG A 20 9.25 15.94 -5.38
CA ARG A 20 9.28 17.03 -6.37
C ARG A 20 8.99 16.52 -7.79
N ARG A 21 9.14 15.22 -8.04
CA ARG A 21 8.93 14.59 -9.36
C ARG A 21 7.48 14.13 -9.58
N SER A 22 6.81 13.64 -8.53
CA SER A 22 5.45 13.09 -8.63
C SER A 22 4.44 13.92 -7.87
N LYS A 23 3.36 14.36 -8.54
CA LYS A 23 2.22 14.99 -7.88
C LYS A 23 1.51 13.95 -6.98
N PRO A 24 0.91 14.39 -5.86
CA PRO A 24 0.04 13.52 -5.08
C PRO A 24 -1.06 12.92 -5.95
N VAL A 25 -1.30 11.63 -5.82
CA VAL A 25 -2.32 10.91 -6.59
C VAL A 25 -3.57 10.80 -5.74
N LEU A 26 -4.68 11.33 -6.26
CA LEU A 26 -6.01 11.10 -5.70
C LEU A 26 -6.44 9.68 -6.05
N LYS A 27 -6.76 8.89 -5.03
CA LYS A 27 -7.33 7.55 -5.19
C LYS A 27 -8.71 7.54 -4.54
N GLN A 28 -9.69 7.03 -5.27
CA GLN A 28 -10.97 6.71 -4.67
C GLN A 28 -10.87 5.33 -4.01
N VAL A 29 -11.30 5.25 -2.76
CA VAL A 29 -11.33 4.00 -1.99
C VAL A 29 -12.72 3.83 -1.40
N LYS A 30 -13.34 2.68 -1.67
CA LYS A 30 -14.59 2.26 -1.02
C LYS A 30 -14.28 1.96 0.46
N THR A 31 -14.99 2.64 1.36
CA THR A 31 -14.84 2.46 2.81
C THR A 31 -16.19 2.14 3.40
N TRP A 32 -16.21 1.25 4.40
CA TRP A 32 -17.40 0.94 5.19
C TRP A 32 -17.61 2.04 6.24
N PRO A 33 -18.72 2.81 6.17
CA PRO A 33 -19.06 3.75 7.23
C PRO A 33 -19.48 3.04 8.52
N GLU A 34 -19.58 3.80 9.60
CA GLU A 34 -20.16 3.32 10.85
C GLU A 34 -21.63 2.92 10.62
N GLY A 35 -22.04 1.74 11.10
CA GLY A 35 -23.36 1.18 10.85
C GLY A 35 -23.54 0.51 9.48
N ALA A 36 -22.53 0.47 8.61
CA ALA A 36 -22.64 -0.23 7.32
C ALA A 36 -22.88 -1.73 7.49
N THR A 37 -22.22 -2.34 8.48
CA THR A 37 -22.37 -3.77 8.78
C THR A 37 -23.77 -4.09 9.30
N SER A 38 -24.33 -3.25 10.18
CA SER A 38 -25.70 -3.44 10.67
C SER A 38 -26.73 -3.24 9.56
N ALA A 39 -26.58 -2.19 8.73
CA ALA A 39 -27.47 -1.97 7.60
C ALA A 39 -27.44 -3.13 6.58
N LEU A 40 -26.26 -3.71 6.35
CA LEU A 40 -26.12 -4.88 5.47
C LEU A 40 -26.79 -6.12 6.08
N GLN A 41 -26.63 -6.31 7.40
CA GLN A 41 -27.28 -7.40 8.12
C GLN A 41 -28.81 -7.27 8.05
N ASP A 42 -29.35 -6.09 8.36
CA ASP A 42 -30.79 -5.82 8.29
C ASP A 42 -31.33 -6.07 6.86
N CYS A 43 -30.55 -5.66 5.84
CA CYS A 43 -30.91 -5.88 4.44
C CYS A 43 -31.02 -7.38 4.11
N PHE A 44 -30.06 -8.21 4.55
CA PHE A 44 -30.07 -9.65 4.31
C PHE A 44 -31.12 -10.40 5.11
N GLU A 45 -31.45 -9.94 6.32
CA GLU A 45 -32.54 -10.49 7.13
C GLU A 45 -33.92 -10.20 6.52
N CYS A 46 -34.07 -9.05 5.86
CA CYS A 46 -35.31 -8.69 5.16
C CYS A 46 -35.39 -9.25 3.72
N THR A 47 -34.33 -9.88 3.22
CA THR A 47 -34.30 -10.44 1.86
C THR A 47 -34.98 -11.79 1.85
N ASP A 48 -36.01 -11.94 1.02
CA ASP A 48 -36.55 -13.25 0.69
C ASP A 48 -35.62 -13.93 -0.33
N TRP A 49 -34.86 -14.92 0.14
CA TRP A 49 -33.88 -15.63 -0.67
C TRP A 49 -34.50 -16.67 -1.61
N ASP A 50 -35.74 -17.09 -1.35
CA ASP A 50 -36.42 -18.09 -2.17
C ASP A 50 -36.85 -17.49 -3.52
N MET A 51 -37.06 -16.18 -3.62
CA MET A 51 -37.32 -15.51 -4.90
C MET A 51 -36.22 -15.76 -5.95
N PHE A 52 -34.95 -15.83 -5.53
CA PHE A 52 -33.84 -16.10 -6.45
C PHE A 52 -33.86 -17.55 -6.94
N ARG A 53 -34.29 -18.47 -6.07
CA ARG A 53 -34.43 -19.89 -6.42
C ARG A 53 -35.58 -20.08 -7.40
N GLU A 54 -36.72 -19.47 -7.13
CA GLU A 54 -37.89 -19.51 -8.00
C GLU A 54 -37.60 -18.90 -9.38
N ALA A 55 -36.93 -17.75 -9.41
CA ALA A 55 -36.55 -17.07 -10.66
C ALA A 55 -35.57 -17.90 -11.51
N ALA A 56 -34.69 -18.69 -10.89
CA ALA A 56 -33.74 -19.57 -11.58
C ALA A 56 -34.32 -20.96 -11.90
N THR A 57 -35.57 -21.24 -11.55
CA THR A 57 -36.20 -22.56 -11.77
C THR A 57 -36.96 -22.55 -13.09
N ASN A 58 -36.54 -23.43 -14.00
CA ASN A 58 -37.21 -23.68 -15.27
C ASN A 58 -37.78 -25.11 -15.23
N GLY A 59 -39.10 -25.22 -14.99
CA GLY A 59 -39.75 -26.53 -14.79
C GLY A 59 -39.28 -27.21 -13.51
N ASP A 60 -38.82 -28.47 -13.60
CA ASP A 60 -38.28 -29.23 -12.46
C ASP A 60 -36.77 -29.02 -12.24
N SER A 61 -36.12 -28.16 -13.04
CA SER A 61 -34.66 -27.97 -13.00
C SER A 61 -34.27 -26.55 -12.57
N ILE A 62 -33.30 -26.46 -11.66
CA ILE A 62 -32.75 -25.19 -11.19
C ILE A 62 -31.51 -24.87 -12.02
N ASN A 63 -31.50 -23.70 -12.66
CA ASN A 63 -30.33 -23.15 -13.32
C ASN A 63 -29.35 -22.58 -12.27
N LEU A 64 -28.35 -23.37 -11.89
CA LEU A 64 -27.40 -23.01 -10.84
C LEU A 64 -26.57 -21.76 -11.19
N GLU A 65 -26.20 -21.58 -12.46
CA GLU A 65 -25.44 -20.42 -12.91
C GLU A 65 -26.25 -19.13 -12.76
N GLU A 66 -27.51 -19.16 -13.15
CA GLU A 66 -28.43 -18.03 -13.02
C GLU A 66 -28.74 -17.70 -11.56
N TYR A 67 -28.94 -18.73 -10.73
CA TYR A 67 -29.12 -18.56 -9.29
C TYR A 67 -27.91 -17.90 -8.63
N THR A 68 -26.72 -18.46 -8.86
CA THR A 68 -25.46 -17.95 -8.26
C THR A 68 -25.12 -16.55 -8.77
N SER A 69 -25.33 -16.28 -10.06
CA SER A 69 -25.13 -14.95 -10.65
C SER A 69 -26.08 -13.92 -10.03
N SER A 70 -27.37 -14.25 -9.93
CA SER A 70 -28.39 -13.33 -9.38
C SER A 70 -28.16 -13.01 -7.91
N VAL A 71 -27.85 -14.03 -7.09
CA VAL A 71 -27.51 -13.86 -5.68
C VAL A 71 -26.23 -13.02 -5.52
N THR A 72 -25.19 -13.31 -6.30
CA THR A 72 -23.92 -12.57 -6.23
C THR A 72 -24.11 -11.11 -6.66
N CYS A 73 -24.91 -10.87 -7.70
CA CYS A 73 -25.24 -9.53 -8.18
C CYS A 73 -25.98 -8.73 -7.10
N TYR A 74 -26.98 -9.35 -6.46
CA TYR A 74 -27.72 -8.72 -5.36
C TYR A 74 -26.80 -8.38 -4.17
N ILE A 75 -25.98 -9.34 -3.71
CA ILE A 75 -25.03 -9.10 -2.61
C ILE A 75 -24.07 -7.96 -2.98
N SER A 76 -23.52 -7.95 -4.20
CA SER A 76 -22.64 -6.89 -4.67
C SER A 76 -23.35 -5.54 -4.65
N LYS A 77 -24.63 -5.50 -5.02
CA LYS A 77 -25.45 -4.29 -4.99
C LYS A 77 -25.67 -3.79 -3.55
N CYS A 78 -26.02 -4.67 -2.62
CA CYS A 78 -26.16 -4.33 -1.19
C CYS A 78 -24.85 -3.78 -0.62
N VAL A 79 -23.71 -4.41 -0.95
CA VAL A 79 -22.38 -3.93 -0.55
C VAL A 79 -22.08 -2.55 -1.13
N ASP A 80 -22.44 -2.32 -2.40
CA ASP A 80 -22.23 -1.03 -3.05
C ASP A 80 -23.13 0.08 -2.46
N ASP A 81 -24.34 -0.27 -2.01
CA ASP A 81 -25.28 0.68 -1.41
C ASP A 81 -24.87 1.09 0.01
N VAL A 82 -24.26 0.20 0.79
CA VAL A 82 -23.76 0.53 2.14
C VAL A 82 -22.34 1.12 2.14
N THR A 83 -21.57 0.94 1.07
CA THR A 83 -20.20 1.47 1.00
C THR A 83 -20.17 2.92 0.50
N ILE A 84 -19.25 3.71 1.07
CA ILE A 84 -19.06 5.10 0.67
C ILE A 84 -17.70 5.27 0.01
N SER A 85 -17.69 5.93 -1.15
CA SER A 85 -16.46 6.33 -1.83
C SER A 85 -15.81 7.51 -1.11
N LYS A 86 -14.58 7.29 -0.62
CA LYS A 86 -13.76 8.33 -0.01
C LYS A 86 -12.53 8.60 -0.86
N THR A 87 -12.26 9.87 -1.14
CA THR A 87 -11.05 10.28 -1.85
C THR A 87 -9.89 10.40 -0.87
N ILE A 88 -8.84 9.61 -1.09
CA ILE A 88 -7.59 9.69 -0.34
C ILE A 88 -6.47 10.24 -1.22
N THR A 89 -5.68 11.14 -0.67
CA THR A 89 -4.48 11.64 -1.32
C THR A 89 -3.30 10.76 -0.93
N THR A 90 -2.76 10.02 -1.90
CA THR A 90 -1.55 9.21 -1.70
C THR A 90 -0.33 9.94 -2.28
N CYS A 91 0.65 10.24 -1.42
CA CYS A 91 1.92 10.81 -1.84
C CYS A 91 2.91 9.67 -2.12
N SER A 92 3.64 9.75 -3.23
CA SER A 92 4.62 8.73 -3.65
C SER A 92 5.72 8.43 -2.61
N ASN A 93 5.98 9.39 -1.70
CA ASN A 93 6.97 9.26 -0.63
C ASN A 93 6.31 9.16 0.77
N GLN A 94 5.26 8.33 0.92
CA GLN A 94 4.79 7.99 2.26
C GLN A 94 5.92 7.26 2.98
N LYS A 95 6.39 7.88 4.07
CA LYS A 95 7.52 7.34 4.82
C LYS A 95 7.11 5.99 5.44
N PRO A 96 7.94 4.94 5.38
CA PRO A 96 7.58 3.61 5.86
C PRO A 96 7.19 3.53 7.35
N TRP A 97 7.63 4.50 8.14
CA TRP A 97 7.29 4.62 9.56
C TRP A 97 5.97 5.37 9.83
N MET A 98 5.24 5.80 8.80
CA MET A 98 3.90 6.42 8.91
C MET A 98 2.84 5.34 9.17
N THR A 99 2.84 4.78 10.38
CA THR A 99 1.90 3.74 10.80
C THR A 99 0.51 4.29 11.12
N ALA A 100 -0.49 3.41 11.22
CA ALA A 100 -1.86 3.77 11.60
C ALA A 100 -1.92 4.56 12.93
N ASN A 101 -1.10 4.18 13.91
CA ASN A 101 -0.99 4.88 15.19
C ASN A 101 -0.47 6.32 15.03
N VAL A 102 0.59 6.51 14.25
CA VAL A 102 1.14 7.86 13.98
C VAL A 102 0.10 8.72 13.26
N CYS A 103 -0.61 8.15 12.28
CA CYS A 103 -1.70 8.84 11.57
C CYS A 103 -2.86 9.19 12.53
N ALA A 104 -3.23 8.30 13.46
CA ALA A 104 -4.27 8.56 14.45
C ALA A 104 -3.89 9.71 15.39
N LEU A 105 -2.65 9.75 15.89
CA LEU A 105 -2.15 10.84 16.74
C LEU A 105 -2.08 12.18 16.00
N LEU A 106 -1.73 12.18 14.72
CA LEU A 106 -1.79 13.38 13.88
C LEU A 106 -3.23 13.87 13.73
N LYS A 107 -4.18 12.98 13.44
CA LYS A 107 -5.62 13.32 13.36
C LYS A 107 -6.15 13.85 14.69
N GLN A 108 -5.80 13.23 15.82
CA GLN A 108 -6.20 13.66 17.16
C GLN A 108 -5.65 15.06 17.49
N ARG A 109 -4.40 15.33 17.13
CA ARG A 109 -3.80 16.66 17.30
C ARG A 109 -4.54 17.70 16.46
N ASP A 110 -4.81 17.39 15.20
CA ASP A 110 -5.47 18.30 14.26
C ASP A 110 -6.92 18.55 14.65
N SER A 111 -7.64 17.53 15.15
CA SER A 111 -8.99 17.69 15.70
C SER A 111 -8.98 18.56 16.95
N ALA A 112 -8.10 18.28 17.92
CA ALA A 112 -7.97 19.07 19.15
C ALA A 112 -7.61 20.53 18.86
N PHE A 113 -6.78 20.78 17.84
CA PHE A 113 -6.47 22.13 17.39
C PHE A 113 -7.71 22.83 16.81
N ARG A 114 -8.47 22.16 15.95
CA ARG A 114 -9.70 22.72 15.34
C ARG A 114 -10.79 23.00 16.38
N THR A 115 -10.92 22.16 17.41
CA THR A 115 -11.92 22.33 18.48
C THR A 115 -11.46 23.25 19.60
N GLY A 116 -10.20 23.68 19.62
CA GLY A 116 -9.64 24.54 20.67
C GLY A 116 -9.35 23.83 22.00
N ASP A 117 -9.41 22.50 22.05
CA ASP A 117 -9.12 21.73 23.27
C ASP A 117 -7.62 21.71 23.57
N LYS A 118 -7.22 22.56 24.52
CA LYS A 118 -5.82 22.72 24.94
C LYS A 118 -5.26 21.47 25.63
N ALA A 119 -6.08 20.74 26.39
CA ALA A 119 -5.62 19.57 27.16
C ALA A 119 -5.38 18.38 26.23
N ALA A 120 -6.31 18.10 25.31
CA ALA A 120 -6.13 17.08 24.28
C ALA A 120 -4.96 17.43 23.35
N LEU A 121 -4.81 18.72 22.96
CA LEU A 121 -3.71 19.16 22.12
C LEU A 121 -2.34 18.94 22.80
N LYS A 122 -2.21 19.28 24.09
CA LYS A 122 -0.97 19.05 24.87
C LYS A 122 -0.64 17.55 24.93
N THR A 123 -1.64 16.71 25.16
CA THR A 123 -1.49 15.26 25.24
C THR A 123 -1.06 14.66 23.90
N ALA A 124 -1.73 15.03 22.81
CA ALA A 124 -1.39 14.55 21.47
C ALA A 124 0.03 15.00 21.06
N ARG A 125 0.42 16.25 21.38
CA ARG A 125 1.77 16.76 21.15
C ARG A 125 2.84 15.99 21.93
N ALA A 126 2.56 15.58 23.17
CA ALA A 126 3.51 14.79 23.97
C ALA A 126 3.65 13.35 23.45
N LYS A 127 2.56 12.72 23.01
CA LYS A 127 2.54 11.33 22.52
C LYS A 127 3.17 11.17 21.13
N LEU A 128 2.97 12.14 20.24
CA LEU A 128 3.35 12.05 18.83
C LEU A 128 4.86 11.78 18.60
N PRO A 129 5.81 12.49 19.24
CA PRO A 129 7.25 12.21 19.06
C PRO A 129 7.66 10.81 19.54
N ARG A 130 6.99 10.30 20.59
CA ARG A 130 7.25 8.94 21.10
C ARG A 130 6.79 7.90 20.09
N ALA A 131 5.56 8.02 19.58
CA ALA A 131 5.04 7.12 18.55
C ALA A 131 5.89 7.14 17.27
N ILE A 132 6.37 8.30 16.84
CA ILE A 132 7.28 8.42 15.69
C ILE A 132 8.60 7.69 15.95
N ARG A 133 9.19 7.84 17.15
CA ARG A 133 10.44 7.15 17.50
C ARG A 133 10.26 5.64 17.53
N GLU A 134 9.17 5.16 18.12
CA GLU A 134 8.82 3.73 18.17
C GLU A 134 8.59 3.17 16.76
N ALA A 135 7.83 3.87 15.91
CA ALA A 135 7.58 3.45 14.54
C ALA A 135 8.86 3.42 13.69
N LYS A 136 9.74 4.42 13.84
CA LYS A 136 11.06 4.42 13.18
C LYS A 136 11.94 3.27 13.64
N ARG A 137 11.96 2.98 14.95
CA ARG A 137 12.73 1.86 15.51
C ARG A 137 12.21 0.53 14.98
N ALA A 138 10.90 0.31 15.03
CA ALA A 138 10.28 -0.91 14.50
C ALA A 138 10.60 -1.12 13.01
N HIS A 139 10.53 -0.04 12.21
CA HIS A 139 10.95 -0.11 10.82
C HIS A 139 12.44 -0.43 10.66
N ALA A 140 13.31 0.20 11.44
CA ALA A 140 14.75 -0.07 11.39
C ALA A 140 15.07 -1.52 11.75
N THR A 141 14.45 -2.07 12.80
CA THR A 141 14.56 -3.48 13.16
C THR A 141 14.10 -4.37 12.01
N LYS A 142 12.92 -4.10 11.45
CA LYS A 142 12.41 -4.86 10.29
C LYS A 142 13.39 -4.87 9.12
N ILE A 143 14.02 -3.73 8.79
CA ILE A 143 15.02 -3.68 7.73
C ILE A 143 16.25 -4.50 8.12
N HIS A 144 16.74 -4.35 9.35
CA HIS A 144 17.89 -5.08 9.85
C HIS A 144 17.69 -6.61 9.83
N ASP A 145 16.48 -7.09 10.14
CA ASP A 145 16.13 -8.51 10.13
C ASP A 145 16.28 -9.15 8.72
N HIS A 146 16.19 -8.37 7.64
CA HIS A 146 16.44 -8.89 6.27
C HIS A 146 17.92 -9.22 6.02
N PHE A 147 18.84 -8.73 6.86
CA PHE A 147 20.29 -8.87 6.68
C PHE A 147 20.96 -9.70 7.78
N GLN A 148 20.19 -10.32 8.69
CA GLN A 148 20.76 -11.15 9.75
C GLN A 148 21.24 -12.52 9.23
N ASP A 149 20.52 -13.12 8.29
CA ASP A 149 20.85 -14.43 7.72
C ASP A 149 21.62 -14.28 6.41
N SER A 150 22.94 -14.46 6.43
CA SER A 150 23.81 -14.34 5.24
C SER A 150 23.55 -15.40 4.17
N GLY A 151 22.82 -16.47 4.50
CA GLY A 151 22.49 -17.56 3.59
C GLY A 151 21.24 -17.34 2.74
N ASP A 152 20.36 -16.40 3.09
CA ASP A 152 19.12 -16.12 2.35
C ASP A 152 19.27 -14.87 1.49
N THR A 153 19.83 -15.05 0.29
CA THR A 153 19.99 -13.98 -0.70
C THR A 153 18.65 -13.37 -1.12
N ARG A 154 17.55 -14.13 -1.09
CA ARG A 154 16.22 -13.63 -1.43
C ARG A 154 15.73 -12.62 -0.39
N ARG A 155 15.90 -12.92 0.91
CA ARG A 155 15.59 -11.98 2.00
C ARG A 155 16.45 -10.73 1.96
N MET A 156 17.75 -10.88 1.68
CA MET A 156 18.63 -9.72 1.50
C MET A 156 18.12 -8.81 0.37
N TRP A 157 17.75 -9.38 -0.78
CA TRP A 157 17.18 -8.61 -1.89
C TRP A 157 15.86 -7.94 -1.55
N GLN A 158 14.99 -8.58 -0.74
CA GLN A 158 13.78 -7.93 -0.21
C GLN A 158 14.12 -6.73 0.68
N GLY A 159 15.18 -6.81 1.48
CA GLY A 159 15.69 -5.70 2.29
C GLY A 159 16.16 -4.52 1.43
N ILE A 160 16.97 -4.80 0.39
CA ILE A 160 17.44 -3.79 -0.58
C ILE A 160 16.24 -3.14 -1.29
N GLN A 161 15.26 -3.94 -1.68
CA GLN A 161 14.04 -3.47 -2.32
C GLN A 161 13.24 -2.54 -1.40
N ALA A 162 13.11 -2.89 -0.12
CA ALA A 162 12.40 -2.09 0.87
C ALA A 162 13.09 -0.73 1.14
N ILE A 163 14.42 -0.67 1.09
CA ILE A 163 15.19 0.58 1.27
C ILE A 163 15.09 1.48 0.04
N THR A 164 15.25 0.90 -1.15
CA THR A 164 15.28 1.63 -2.42
C THR A 164 13.90 2.01 -2.93
N ASN A 165 12.83 1.40 -2.37
CA ASN A 165 11.47 1.47 -2.88
C ASN A 165 11.41 1.08 -4.37
N TYR A 166 12.34 0.23 -4.80
CA TYR A 166 12.40 -0.27 -6.17
C TYR A 166 11.20 -1.18 -6.40
N LYS A 167 10.24 -0.71 -7.18
CA LYS A 167 9.20 -1.58 -7.71
C LYS A 167 9.82 -2.29 -8.89
N THR A 168 9.83 -3.61 -8.87
CA THR A 168 10.08 -4.41 -10.07
C THR A 168 8.99 -4.04 -11.07
N THR A 169 9.28 -3.04 -11.89
CA THR A 169 8.50 -2.81 -13.11
C THR A 169 8.69 -4.09 -13.90
N SER A 170 7.61 -4.83 -14.15
CA SER A 170 7.65 -5.86 -15.20
C SER A 170 8.20 -5.15 -16.41
N PRO A 171 9.38 -5.53 -16.93
CA PRO A 171 9.90 -4.82 -18.06
C PRO A 171 8.90 -5.09 -19.19
N ALA A 172 8.23 -4.04 -19.66
CA ALA A 172 7.92 -3.93 -21.07
C ALA A 172 9.28 -3.71 -21.79
N CYS A 173 10.20 -4.66 -21.63
CA CYS A 173 11.31 -4.79 -22.55
C CYS A 173 10.68 -5.45 -23.76
N ASP A 174 10.59 -4.70 -24.85
CA ASP A 174 10.76 -5.31 -26.15
C ASP A 174 12.09 -6.08 -26.07
N ARG A 175 12.01 -7.41 -25.98
CA ARG A 175 13.20 -8.26 -25.83
C ARG A 175 13.89 -8.29 -27.18
N ASP A 176 14.64 -7.25 -27.50
CA ASP A 176 15.58 -7.31 -28.60
C ASP A 176 16.70 -8.28 -28.20
N ALA A 177 16.66 -9.48 -28.77
CA ALA A 177 17.60 -10.55 -28.48
C ALA A 177 19.07 -10.13 -28.73
N SER A 178 19.28 -9.10 -29.56
CA SER A 178 20.60 -8.57 -29.90
C SER A 178 21.24 -7.70 -28.81
N LEU A 179 20.47 -7.23 -27.81
CA LEU A 179 20.98 -6.32 -26.78
C LEU A 179 22.07 -6.97 -25.91
N SER A 180 21.93 -8.25 -25.60
CA SER A 180 22.92 -8.97 -24.79
C SER A 180 24.25 -9.11 -25.53
N ASP A 181 24.21 -9.38 -26.83
CA ASP A 181 25.40 -9.48 -27.67
C ASP A 181 26.10 -8.12 -27.83
N ALA A 182 25.32 -7.04 -27.97
CA ALA A 182 25.85 -5.68 -28.04
C ALA A 182 26.56 -5.25 -26.74
N LEU A 183 26.00 -5.58 -25.58
CA LEU A 183 26.61 -5.27 -24.28
C LEU A 183 27.88 -6.08 -24.05
N ASN A 184 27.88 -7.37 -24.38
CA ASN A 184 29.07 -8.21 -24.29
C ASN A 184 30.20 -7.67 -25.16
N ASN A 185 29.90 -7.26 -26.40
CA ASN A 185 30.89 -6.61 -27.26
C ASN A 185 31.39 -5.28 -26.67
N PHE A 186 30.52 -4.44 -26.10
CA PHE A 186 30.93 -3.16 -25.53
C PHE A 186 31.89 -3.31 -24.34
N TYR A 187 31.61 -4.24 -23.41
CA TYR A 187 32.45 -4.43 -22.23
C TYR A 187 33.72 -5.23 -22.51
N ALA A 188 33.72 -6.08 -23.54
CA ALA A 188 34.92 -6.79 -23.99
C ALA A 188 35.97 -5.87 -24.67
N LEU A 189 35.60 -4.62 -25.01
CA LEU A 189 36.53 -3.65 -25.61
C LEU A 189 37.45 -2.95 -24.61
N PHE A 190 37.22 -3.13 -23.31
CA PHE A 190 37.99 -2.47 -22.24
C PHE A 190 38.91 -3.43 -21.46
N GLU A 191 39.13 -4.65 -21.97
CA GLU A 191 40.27 -5.51 -21.59
C GLU A 191 41.44 -5.31 -22.56
#